data_AF-A0A4Q9R705-F1
#
_entry.id   AF-A0A4Q9R705-F1
#
_cell.length_a   1.000
_cell.length_b   1.000
_cell.length_c   1.000
_cell.angle_alpha   90.00
_cell.angle_beta   90.00
_cell.angle_gamma   90.00
#
_symmetry.space_group_name_H-M   'P 1'
#
loop_
_entity.id
_entity.type
_entity.pdbx_description
1 polymer ?
#
loop_
_entity_poly.entity_id
_entity_poly.type
_entity_poly.pdbx_seq_one_letter_code
_entity_poly.pdbx_strand_id
1 'polypeptide(L)' 'MPPETHSVCDCHAHVFGDQARYPLAPGADYSPGHATVDEYRTVLDSLQIARCVLVQPSVYGTDNRCLLDALE' A
#
# COMPACT_ATOMS: atom_id res chain seq x y z
N MET A 1 31.54 18.81 1.36
CA MET A 1 30.70 17.69 1.80
C MET A 1 30.41 16.80 0.61
N PRO A 2 30.51 15.47 0.72
CA PRO A 2 29.95 14.61 -0.31
C PRO A 2 28.43 14.81 -0.38
N PRO A 3 27.79 14.61 -1.54
CA PRO A 3 26.33 14.69 -1.64
C PRO A 3 25.71 13.62 -0.74
N GLU A 4 24.78 14.01 0.12
CA GLU A 4 24.02 13.06 0.91
C GLU A 4 23.09 12.30 -0.04
N THR A 5 23.34 11.01 -0.23
CA THR A 5 22.45 10.14 -0.99
C THR A 5 21.26 9.82 -0.11
N HIS A 6 20.22 10.65 -0.18
CA HIS A 6 18.97 10.37 0.52
C HIS A 6 18.34 9.10 -0.06
N SER A 7 17.90 8.20 0.82
CA SER A 7 17.22 6.98 0.39
C SER A 7 15.85 7.32 -0.24
N VAL A 8 15.54 6.67 -1.37
CA VAL A 8 14.28 6.88 -2.11
C VAL A 8 13.08 6.52 -1.22
N CYS A 9 12.02 7.32 -1.29
CA CYS A 9 10.75 7.07 -0.63
C CYS A 9 9.64 7.05 -1.68
N ASP A 10 8.88 5.96 -1.74
CA ASP A 10 7.58 5.98 -2.39
C ASP A 10 6.59 6.69 -1.46
N CYS A 11 6.11 7.86 -1.86
CA CYS A 11 5.26 8.67 -1.01
C CYS A 11 3.76 8.39 -1.23
N HIS A 12 3.39 7.46 -2.10
CA HIS A 12 1.99 7.19 -2.41
C HIS A 12 1.76 5.80 -3.03
N ALA A 13 1.37 4.84 -2.20
CA ALA A 13 0.92 3.53 -2.66
C ALA A 13 -0.34 3.04 -1.94
N HIS A 14 -1.06 2.14 -2.59
CA HIS A 14 -2.20 1.43 -2.03
C HIS A 14 -1.93 -0.07 -2.03
N VAL A 15 -2.45 -0.76 -1.02
CA VAL A 15 -2.46 -2.22 -0.97
C VAL A 15 -3.90 -2.72 -0.87
N PHE A 16 -4.15 -3.88 -1.47
CA PHE A 16 -5.43 -4.54 -1.50
C PHE A 16 -5.26 -5.97 -0.98
N GLY A 17 -5.92 -6.25 0.14
CA GLY A 17 -5.92 -7.58 0.74
C GLY A 17 -7.06 -8.46 0.23
N ASP A 18 -7.14 -9.67 0.79
CA ASP A 18 -8.22 -10.62 0.51
C ASP A 18 -9.60 -10.00 0.81
N GLN A 19 -10.51 -10.04 -0.18
CA GLN A 19 -11.85 -9.43 -0.07
C GLN A 19 -12.74 -10.07 0.99
N ALA A 20 -12.51 -11.33 1.37
CA ALA A 20 -13.25 -11.97 2.45
C ALA A 20 -12.82 -11.44 3.82
N ARG A 21 -11.54 -11.05 3.96
CA ARG A 21 -11.01 -10.42 5.18
C ARG A 21 -11.25 -8.90 5.21
N TYR A 22 -11.14 -8.25 4.06
CA TYR A 22 -11.29 -6.80 3.89
C TYR A 22 -12.36 -6.51 2.83
N PRO A 23 -13.64 -6.51 3.20
CA PRO A 23 -14.72 -6.24 2.26
C PRO A 23 -14.66 -4.79 1.75
N LEU A 24 -15.09 -4.58 0.51
CA LEU A 24 -15.19 -3.24 -0.06
C LEU A 24 -16.30 -2.43 0.65
N ALA A 25 -16.09 -1.12 0.74
CA ALA A 25 -17.08 -0.20 1.29
C ALA A 25 -18.34 -0.15 0.41
N PRO A 26 -19.52 0.08 1.02
CA PRO A 26 -20.74 0.36 0.27
C PRO A 26 -20.55 1.57 -0.65
N GLY A 27 -20.78 1.38 -1.95
CA GLY A 27 -20.59 2.44 -2.95
C GLY A 27 -19.16 2.58 -3.49
N ALA A 28 -18.29 1.58 -3.30
CA ALA A 28 -16.99 1.55 -3.97
C ALA A 28 -17.17 1.59 -5.50
N ASP A 29 -16.46 2.51 -6.16
CA ASP A 29 -16.56 2.75 -7.61
C ASP A 29 -15.94 1.64 -8.47
N TYR A 30 -15.12 0.77 -7.86
CA TYR A 30 -14.45 -0.32 -8.54
C TYR A 30 -14.06 -1.45 -7.58
N SER A 31 -13.81 -2.63 -8.16
CA SER A 31 -13.16 -3.75 -7.48
C SER A 31 -11.69 -3.83 -7.91
N PRO A 32 -10.72 -3.60 -7.02
CA PRO A 32 -9.31 -3.72 -7.36
C PRO A 32 -8.92 -5.18 -7.66
N GLY A 33 -7.86 -5.36 -8.44
CA GLY A 33 -7.16 -6.63 -8.54
C GLY A 33 -6.31 -6.91 -7.29
N HIS A 34 -5.61 -8.05 -7.29
CA HIS A 34 -4.67 -8.38 -6.22
C HIS A 34 -3.49 -7.40 -6.20
N ALA A 35 -3.21 -6.82 -5.03
CA ALA A 35 -2.00 -6.03 -4.76
C ALA A 35 -1.68 -6.09 -3.25
N THR A 36 -1.26 -7.25 -2.79
CA THR A 36 -0.97 -7.50 -1.38
C THR A 36 0.28 -6.73 -0.92
N VAL A 37 0.44 -6.57 0.40
CA VAL A 37 1.63 -5.93 0.97
C VAL A 37 2.92 -6.69 0.63
N ASP A 38 2.87 -8.02 0.54
CA ASP A 38 4.03 -8.85 0.21
C ASP A 38 4.47 -8.68 -1.25
N GLU A 39 3.51 -8.57 -2.17
CA GLU A 39 3.79 -8.22 -3.57
C GLU A 39 4.40 -6.82 -3.67
N TYR A 40 3.86 -5.85 -2.91
CA TYR A 40 4.40 -4.50 -2.89
C TYR A 40 5.82 -4.43 -2.31
N ARG A 41 6.14 -5.19 -1.25
CA ARG A 41 7.50 -5.31 -0.71
C ARG A 41 8.48 -5.81 -1.78
N THR A 42 8.07 -6.79 -2.59
CA THR A 42 8.88 -7.29 -3.71
C THR A 42 9.18 -6.19 -4.74
N VAL A 43 8.20 -5.33 -5.02
CA VAL A 43 8.38 -4.16 -5.90
C VAL A 43 9.38 -3.16 -5.29
N LEU A 44 9.23 -2.82 -4.01
CA LEU A 44 10.13 -1.89 -3.31
C LEU A 44 11.59 -2.38 -3.35
N ASP A 45 11.81 -3.67 -3.09
CA ASP A 45 13.13 -4.30 -3.15
C ASP A 45 13.72 -4.23 -4.57
N SER A 46 12.92 -4.54 -5.58
CA SER A 46 13.36 -4.50 -6.99
C SER A 46 13.75 -3.10 -7.48
N LEU A 47 13.13 -2.05 -6.91
CA LEU A 47 13.35 -0.65 -7.25
C LEU A 47 14.33 0.05 -6.30
N GLN A 48 14.87 -0.66 -5.31
CA GLN A 48 15.75 -0.12 -4.27
C GLN A 48 15.11 1.08 -3.51
N ILE A 49 13.79 1.00 -3.28
CA ILE A 49 13.03 2.00 -2.52
C ILE A 49 13.11 1.64 -1.04
N ALA A 50 13.66 2.53 -0.23
CA ALA A 50 13.95 2.25 1.16
C ALA A 50 12.79 2.53 2.13
N ARG A 51 11.84 3.39 1.72
CA ARG A 51 10.72 3.83 2.55
C ARG A 51 9.46 3.93 1.69
N CYS A 52 8.31 3.68 2.29
CA CYS A 52 7.02 3.86 1.63
C CYS A 52 6.02 4.58 2.52
N VAL A 53 5.01 5.19 1.89
CA VAL A 53 3.81 5.72 2.53
C VAL A 53 2.61 5.01 1.92
N LEU A 54 1.96 4.18 2.73
CA LEU A 54 0.70 3.55 2.35
C LEU A 54 -0.45 4.52 2.61
N VAL A 55 -1.31 4.69 1.61
CA VAL A 55 -2.47 5.59 1.65
C VAL A 55 -3.73 4.74 1.63
N GLN A 56 -4.71 5.07 2.46
CA GLN A 56 -6.00 4.40 2.48
C GLN A 56 -6.67 4.51 1.10
N PRO A 57 -6.95 3.40 0.41
CA PRO A 57 -7.67 3.45 -0.85
C PRO A 57 -9.17 3.66 -0.61
N SER A 58 -9.81 4.44 -1.49
CA SER A 58 -11.22 4.81 -1.36
C SER A 58 -12.19 3.61 -1.36
N VAL A 59 -11.80 2.49 -1.97
CA VAL A 59 -12.62 1.27 -2.03
C VAL A 59 -12.87 0.63 -0.67
N TYR A 60 -12.08 0.95 0.35
CA TYR A 60 -12.31 0.54 1.74
C TYR A 60 -13.00 1.62 2.59
N GLY A 61 -13.25 2.82 2.03
CA GLY A 61 -13.85 3.93 2.75
C GLY A 61 -13.08 4.26 4.02
N THR A 62 -13.76 4.24 5.16
CA THR A 62 -13.17 4.50 6.48
C THR A 62 -12.73 3.23 7.23
N ASP A 63 -12.87 2.04 6.62
CA ASP A 63 -12.33 0.80 7.20
C ASP A 63 -10.84 0.69 6.86
N ASN A 64 -9.99 1.07 7.82
CA ASN A 64 -8.54 1.13 7.64
C ASN A 64 -7.84 -0.17 8.05
N ARG A 65 -8.57 -1.26 8.34
CA ARG A 65 -7.95 -2.50 8.86
C ARG A 65 -6.91 -3.09 7.90
N CYS A 66 -7.19 -3.10 6.59
CA CYS A 66 -6.22 -3.57 5.60
C CYS A 66 -4.94 -2.72 5.58
N LEU A 67 -5.08 -1.39 5.71
CA LEU A 67 -3.95 -0.47 5.76
C LEU A 67 -3.13 -0.69 7.03
N LEU A 68 -3.79 -0.76 8.19
CA LEU A 68 -3.13 -0.94 9.49
C LEU A 68 -2.40 -2.29 9.55
N ASP A 69 -3.04 -3.37 9.11
CA ASP A 69 -2.43 -4.71 9.07
C ASP A 69 -1.20 -4.76 8.15
N ALA A 70 -1.11 -3.87 7.15
CA ALA A 70 0.04 -3.78 6.25
C ALA A 70 1.22 -2.96 6.81
N LEU A 71 1.02 -2.19 7.90
CA LEU A 71 2.06 -1.40 8.56
C LEU A 71 2.82 -2.19 9.64
N GLU A 72 2.28 -3.33 10.06
CA GLU A 72 2.93 -4.30 10.96
C GLU A 72 3.99 -5.15 10.23
#